data_AF-A0A973BWH1-F1
#
_entry.id   AF-A0A973BWH1-F1
#
_cell.length_a   1.000
_cell.length_b   1.000
_cell.length_c   1.000
_cell.angle_alpha   90.00
_cell.angle_beta   90.00
_cell.angle_gamma   90.00
#
_symmetry.space_group_name_H-M   'P 1'
#
loop_
_entity.id
_entity.type
_entity.pdbx_description
1 polymer ?
#
loop_
_entity_poly.entity_id
_entity_poly.type
_entity_poly.pdbx_seq_one_letter_code
_entity_poly.pdbx_strand_id
1 'polypeptide(L)'
;MAGQDVSFAVASYRYLRLSIVVVLVALLASVVFERFQVDCWHGSLSAYYYTPVQPIFVGALMAIGVSFVAIKGSSETEDLSLNIAGVVAPIVAVVPTSPPSAQTDCSSAAIQQPDQLAFIDNNVTSLIVAGAAAIVIGWLASRRSDSSGTGLDRSALLGVGFALVMMAIGLGWYTIGRNSFLERAHGVAAVVLFLALFGAIVVSAFAAGQPYRAWYTGTAAAMVSVAIVVVIAGLLVDEWRHQILVLETFELIPVGVFWAAQTVEYWDGDRRIEREAQHSLG
;
A
#
# COMPACT_ATOMS: atom_id res chain seq x y z
N MET A 1 -27.20 -17.32 -13.48
CA MET A 1 -26.15 -17.44 -12.44
C MET A 1 -24.90 -16.68 -12.86
N ALA A 2 -24.26 -17.01 -13.99
CA ALA A 2 -23.04 -16.34 -14.46
C ALA A 2 -23.05 -14.79 -14.47
N GLY A 3 -24.17 -14.15 -14.83
CA GLY A 3 -24.25 -12.69 -14.90
C GLY A 3 -24.42 -12.00 -13.54
N GLN A 4 -24.92 -12.74 -12.54
CA GLN A 4 -24.89 -12.26 -11.15
C GLN A 4 -23.47 -12.34 -10.59
N ASP A 5 -22.73 -13.40 -10.91
CA ASP A 5 -21.34 -13.58 -10.47
C ASP A 5 -20.43 -12.46 -10.98
N VAL A 6 -20.59 -12.05 -12.25
CA VAL A 6 -19.85 -10.93 -12.85
C VAL A 6 -20.15 -9.60 -12.13
N SER A 7 -21.41 -9.33 -11.79
CA SER A 7 -21.77 -8.10 -11.07
C SER A 7 -21.21 -8.07 -9.65
N PHE A 8 -21.23 -9.19 -8.94
CA PHE A 8 -20.62 -9.26 -7.60
C PHE A 8 -19.09 -9.04 -7.64
N ALA A 9 -18.39 -9.59 -8.65
CA ALA A 9 -16.97 -9.37 -8.82
C ALA A 9 -16.63 -7.90 -9.10
N VAL A 10 -17.36 -7.28 -10.03
CA VAL A 10 -17.24 -5.85 -10.37
C VAL A 10 -17.44 -4.95 -9.14
N ALA A 11 -18.53 -5.18 -8.39
CA ALA A 11 -18.83 -4.40 -7.19
C ALA A 11 -17.72 -4.54 -6.14
N SER A 12 -17.18 -5.76 -5.96
CA SER A 12 -16.08 -6.03 -5.04
C SER A 12 -14.82 -5.23 -5.41
N TYR A 13 -14.46 -5.18 -6.69
CA TYR A 13 -13.31 -4.39 -7.17
C TYR A 13 -13.48 -2.88 -6.93
N ARG A 14 -14.71 -2.36 -7.09
CA ARG A 14 -14.99 -0.96 -6.74
C ARG A 14 -14.85 -0.71 -5.24
N TYR A 15 -15.40 -1.59 -4.41
CA TYR A 15 -15.34 -1.42 -2.98
C TYR A 15 -13.91 -1.54 -2.44
N LEU A 16 -13.06 -2.37 -3.04
CA LEU A 16 -11.64 -2.41 -2.70
C LEU A 16 -10.96 -1.06 -2.98
N ARG A 17 -11.17 -0.47 -4.16
CA ARG A 17 -10.61 0.86 -4.51
C ARG A 17 -11.12 1.97 -3.61
N LEU A 18 -12.43 1.98 -3.31
CA LEU A 18 -13.02 2.92 -2.37
C LEU A 18 -12.49 2.73 -0.94
N SER A 19 -12.26 1.49 -0.53
CA SER A 19 -11.74 1.20 0.81
C SER A 19 -10.36 1.83 1.02
N ILE A 20 -9.49 1.81 -0.01
CA ILE A 20 -8.19 2.48 0.02
C ILE A 20 -8.37 3.98 0.28
N VAL A 21 -9.27 4.65 -0.43
CA VAL A 21 -9.56 6.08 -0.20
C VAL A 21 -10.07 6.32 1.22
N VAL A 22 -11.00 5.50 1.70
CA VAL A 22 -11.58 5.64 3.05
C VAL A 22 -10.54 5.46 4.15
N VAL A 23 -9.66 4.45 4.06
CA VAL A 23 -8.63 4.24 5.09
C VAL A 23 -7.54 5.31 5.04
N LEU A 24 -7.23 5.89 3.87
CA LEU A 24 -6.34 7.04 3.76
C LEU A 24 -6.95 8.29 4.41
N VAL A 25 -8.24 8.54 4.20
CA VAL A 25 -8.96 9.62 4.89
C VAL A 25 -8.96 9.40 6.40
N ALA A 26 -9.20 8.17 6.86
CA ALA A 26 -9.15 7.83 8.28
C ALA A 26 -7.75 8.08 8.88
N LEU A 27 -6.67 7.72 8.17
CA LEU A 27 -5.30 7.99 8.59
C LEU A 27 -5.03 9.48 8.74
N LEU A 28 -5.35 10.28 7.71
CA LEU A 28 -5.16 11.73 7.74
C LEU A 28 -6.01 12.40 8.83
N ALA A 29 -7.26 11.97 9.01
CA ALA A 29 -8.13 12.46 10.08
C ALA A 29 -7.56 12.14 11.47
N SER A 30 -7.04 10.92 11.67
CA SER A 30 -6.41 10.51 12.93
C SER A 30 -5.21 11.39 13.28
N VAL A 31 -4.35 11.69 12.31
CA VAL A 31 -3.21 12.61 12.46
C VAL A 31 -3.68 14.04 12.81
N VAL A 32 -4.73 14.53 12.15
CA VAL A 32 -5.30 15.87 12.43
C VAL A 32 -5.92 15.93 13.83
N PHE A 33 -6.62 14.88 14.26
CA PHE A 33 -7.18 14.81 15.61
C PHE A 33 -6.10 14.79 16.68
N GLU A 34 -5.00 14.06 16.45
CA GLU A 34 -3.83 14.08 17.32
C GLU A 34 -3.23 15.49 17.39
N ARG A 35 -3.11 16.18 16.24
CA ARG A 35 -2.66 17.57 16.21
C ARG A 35 -3.57 18.52 16.99
N PHE A 36 -4.85 18.23 17.19
CA PHE A 36 -5.70 19.07 18.05
C PHE A 36 -5.47 18.83 19.55
N GLN A 37 -4.81 17.74 19.92
CA GLN A 37 -4.45 17.45 21.31
C GLN A 37 -3.06 18.00 21.69
N VAL A 38 -2.18 18.26 20.72
CA VAL A 38 -0.81 18.76 20.94
C VAL A 38 -0.41 19.87 19.96
N ASP A 39 0.39 20.85 20.41
CA ASP A 39 0.75 22.04 19.61
C ASP A 39 1.96 21.89 18.67
N CYS A 40 2.38 20.67 18.40
CA CYS A 40 3.54 20.36 17.56
C CYS A 40 3.16 19.37 16.43
N TRP A 41 4.14 19.04 15.58
CA TRP A 41 4.05 17.97 14.60
C TRP A 41 5.22 17.01 14.78
N HIS A 42 5.02 15.73 14.49
CA HIS A 42 6.13 14.79 14.33
C HIS A 42 6.96 15.06 13.05
N GLY A 43 8.11 14.41 12.93
CA GLY A 43 9.01 14.53 11.78
C GLY A 43 8.56 13.75 10.53
N SER A 44 7.69 12.74 10.70
CA SER A 44 7.16 11.86 9.64
C SER A 44 5.76 11.34 10.03
N LEU A 45 4.97 10.88 9.06
CA LEU A 45 3.74 10.10 9.27
C LEU A 45 4.05 8.80 10.00
N SER A 46 5.17 8.14 9.68
CA SER A 46 5.60 6.91 10.35
C SER A 46 5.90 7.09 11.85
N ALA A 47 6.28 8.29 12.29
CA ALA A 47 6.51 8.56 13.72
C ALA A 47 5.21 8.59 14.54
N TYR A 48 4.05 8.83 13.91
CA TYR A 48 2.74 8.72 14.58
C TYR A 48 2.41 7.29 15.03
N TYR A 49 3.21 6.31 14.63
CA TYR A 49 3.23 4.96 15.20
C TYR A 49 3.35 4.95 16.73
N TYR A 50 3.99 5.94 17.34
CA TYR A 50 4.22 6.03 18.78
C TYR A 50 3.17 6.89 19.52
N THR A 51 2.04 7.15 18.87
CA THR A 51 0.95 8.02 19.36
C THR A 51 -0.39 7.26 19.32
N PRO A 52 -1.50 7.83 19.83
CA PRO A 52 -2.83 7.24 19.68
C PRO A 52 -3.26 6.95 18.21
N VAL A 53 -2.55 7.50 17.22
CA VAL A 53 -2.78 7.23 15.78
C VAL A 53 -2.37 5.80 15.38
N GLN A 54 -1.50 5.14 16.16
CA GLN A 54 -0.93 3.82 15.86
C GLN A 54 -1.91 2.78 15.27
N PRO A 55 -3.06 2.47 15.89
CA PRO A 55 -3.98 1.46 15.36
C PRO A 55 -4.52 1.80 13.96
N ILE A 56 -4.76 3.09 13.69
CA ILE A 56 -5.23 3.54 12.37
C ILE A 56 -4.10 3.46 11.34
N PHE A 57 -2.87 3.84 11.72
CA PHE A 57 -1.70 3.71 10.86
C PHE A 57 -1.45 2.25 10.43
N VAL A 58 -1.40 1.34 11.41
CA VAL A 58 -1.18 -0.09 11.15
C VAL A 58 -2.33 -0.69 10.35
N GLY A 59 -3.57 -0.39 10.76
CA GLY A 59 -4.78 -0.88 10.10
C GLY A 59 -4.90 -0.41 8.65
N ALA A 60 -4.57 0.85 8.37
CA ALA A 60 -4.59 1.41 7.02
C ALA A 60 -3.59 0.69 6.11
N LEU A 61 -2.34 0.55 6.53
CA LEU A 61 -1.31 -0.11 5.72
C LEU A 61 -1.60 -1.60 5.48
N MET A 62 -2.17 -2.30 6.46
CA MET A 62 -2.62 -3.68 6.29
C MET A 62 -3.77 -3.80 5.29
N ALA A 63 -4.80 -2.96 5.44
CA ALA A 63 -5.97 -2.96 4.55
C ALA A 63 -5.59 -2.56 3.11
N ILE A 64 -4.75 -1.54 2.96
CA ILE A 64 -4.20 -1.11 1.67
C ILE A 64 -3.37 -2.23 1.04
N GLY A 65 -2.48 -2.85 1.81
CA GLY A 65 -1.63 -3.94 1.33
C GLY A 65 -2.43 -5.10 0.76
N VAL A 66 -3.42 -5.58 1.51
CA VAL A 66 -4.34 -6.63 1.05
C VAL A 66 -5.14 -6.19 -0.18
N SER A 67 -5.59 -4.94 -0.21
CA SER A 67 -6.34 -4.40 -1.36
C SER A 67 -5.50 -4.39 -2.63
N PHE A 68 -4.22 -4.01 -2.56
CA PHE A 68 -3.33 -4.01 -3.73
C PHE A 68 -3.02 -5.41 -4.25
N VAL A 69 -2.91 -6.42 -3.39
CA VAL A 69 -2.77 -7.82 -3.84
C VAL A 69 -4.06 -8.31 -4.50
N ALA A 70 -5.22 -7.87 -4.01
CA ALA A 70 -6.52 -8.32 -4.51
C ALA A 70 -6.95 -7.63 -5.82
N ILE A 71 -6.56 -6.37 -6.04
CA ILE A 71 -6.88 -5.62 -7.25
C ILE A 71 -5.98 -6.07 -8.39
N LYS A 72 -6.57 -6.65 -9.43
CA LYS A 72 -5.87 -6.94 -10.68
C LYS A 72 -5.68 -5.68 -11.51
N GLY A 73 -4.42 -5.43 -11.88
CA GLY A 73 -4.03 -4.33 -12.78
C GLY A 73 -4.55 -4.53 -14.21
N SER A 74 -4.65 -3.45 -14.96
CA SER A 74 -5.06 -3.47 -16.38
C SER A 74 -3.96 -4.00 -17.32
N SER A 75 -2.72 -4.08 -16.82
CA SER A 75 -1.55 -4.62 -17.52
C SER A 75 -0.66 -5.42 -16.55
N GLU A 76 0.24 -6.25 -17.10
CA GLU A 76 1.19 -7.03 -16.29
C GLU A 76 2.10 -6.14 -15.41
N THR A 77 2.45 -4.95 -15.90
CA THR A 77 3.33 -4.02 -15.17
C THR A 77 2.59 -3.29 -14.04
N GLU A 78 1.33 -2.93 -14.25
CA GLU A 78 0.47 -2.38 -13.19
C GLU A 78 0.21 -3.46 -12.12
N ASP A 79 -0.13 -4.69 -12.52
CA ASP A 79 -0.36 -5.82 -11.60
C ASP A 79 0.89 -6.12 -10.77
N LEU A 80 2.08 -6.16 -11.40
CA LEU A 80 3.34 -6.35 -10.68
C LEU A 80 3.60 -5.23 -9.67
N SER A 81 3.36 -3.98 -10.06
CA SER A 81 3.56 -2.81 -9.20
C SER A 81 2.65 -2.86 -7.98
N LEU A 82 1.36 -3.18 -8.17
CA LEU A 82 0.40 -3.35 -7.09
C LEU A 82 0.75 -4.53 -6.18
N ASN A 83 1.18 -5.66 -6.74
CA ASN A 83 1.61 -6.81 -5.94
C ASN A 83 2.86 -6.49 -5.08
N ILE A 84 3.83 -5.74 -5.62
CA ILE A 84 4.99 -5.27 -4.85
C ILE A 84 4.52 -4.38 -3.70
N ALA A 85 3.72 -3.35 -4.01
CA ALA A 85 3.17 -2.43 -3.01
C ALA A 85 2.38 -3.19 -1.92
N GLY A 86 1.58 -4.17 -2.33
CA GLY A 86 0.75 -4.99 -1.46
C GLY A 86 1.54 -5.84 -0.47
N VAL A 87 2.69 -6.36 -0.88
CA VAL A 87 3.59 -7.15 -0.02
C VAL A 87 4.41 -6.27 0.93
N VAL A 88 4.88 -5.11 0.48
CA VAL A 88 5.74 -4.25 1.32
C VAL A 88 4.97 -3.36 2.29
N ALA A 89 3.71 -3.00 2.02
CA ALA A 89 2.91 -2.16 2.91
C ALA A 89 2.74 -2.76 4.33
N PRO A 90 2.43 -4.07 4.51
CA PRO A 90 2.44 -4.71 5.82
C PRO A 90 3.79 -4.64 6.55
N ILE A 91 4.92 -4.64 5.83
CA ILE A 91 6.25 -4.49 6.45
C ILE A 91 6.40 -3.08 7.06
N VAL A 92 6.00 -2.04 6.33
CA VAL A 92 5.96 -0.66 6.83
C VAL A 92 5.07 -0.55 8.08
N ALA A 93 3.97 -1.32 8.12
CA ALA A 93 3.03 -1.32 9.23
C ALA A 93 3.60 -1.96 10.51
N VAL A 94 4.33 -3.07 10.39
CA VAL A 94 4.75 -3.87 11.55
C VAL A 94 6.18 -3.67 12.01
N VAL A 95 7.02 -3.07 11.15
CA VAL A 95 8.39 -2.69 11.50
C VAL A 95 8.41 -1.18 11.70
N PRO A 96 8.35 -0.68 12.94
CA PRO A 96 8.34 0.76 13.19
C PRO A 96 9.71 1.41 12.92
N THR A 97 9.70 2.71 12.70
CA THR A 97 10.93 3.54 12.70
C THR A 97 11.53 3.62 14.10
N SER A 98 12.68 4.29 14.26
CA SER A 98 13.20 4.56 15.61
C SER A 98 12.21 5.43 16.41
N PRO A 99 12.02 5.14 17.71
CA PRO A 99 11.15 5.96 18.55
C PRO A 99 11.64 7.41 18.61
N PRO A 100 10.74 8.39 18.70
CA PRO A 100 11.12 9.78 18.86
C PRO A 100 11.92 9.97 20.16
N SER A 101 12.89 10.88 20.14
CA SER A 101 13.60 11.29 21.35
C SER A 101 12.66 12.09 22.26
N ALA A 102 12.98 12.22 23.55
CA ALA A 102 12.20 13.05 24.48
C ALA A 102 12.03 14.51 24.01
N GLN A 103 12.91 15.01 23.14
CA GLN A 103 12.86 16.37 22.59
C GLN A 103 12.01 16.48 21.31
N THR A 104 11.77 15.35 20.64
CA THR A 104 11.03 15.26 19.37
C THR A 104 9.73 14.47 19.49
N ASP A 105 9.41 14.00 20.69
CA ASP A 105 8.15 13.35 21.01
C ASP A 105 7.03 14.39 21.00
N CYS A 106 6.03 14.17 20.16
CA CYS A 106 4.93 15.07 19.89
C CYS A 106 3.63 14.28 19.94
N SER A 107 3.32 13.79 21.14
CA SER A 107 2.22 12.88 21.39
C SER A 107 1.40 13.34 22.58
N SER A 108 0.08 13.27 22.46
CA SER A 108 -0.88 13.49 23.54
C SER A 108 -0.80 12.37 24.58
N ALA A 109 -0.49 11.15 24.14
CA ALA A 109 -0.26 9.98 24.96
C ALA A 109 0.77 9.06 24.30
N ALA A 110 2.04 9.24 24.68
CA ALA A 110 3.15 8.45 24.14
C ALA A 110 2.96 6.96 24.40
N ILE A 111 3.05 6.15 23.33
CA ILE A 111 3.00 4.69 23.41
C ILE A 111 4.43 4.19 23.58
N GLN A 112 4.80 3.88 24.83
CA GLN A 112 6.08 3.24 25.12
C GLN A 112 5.99 1.75 24.86
N GLN A 113 6.90 1.22 24.04
CA GLN A 113 7.08 -0.21 23.88
C GLN A 113 8.25 -0.68 24.74
N PRO A 114 8.02 -1.44 25.83
CA PRO A 114 9.08 -1.83 26.76
C PRO A 114 10.11 -2.79 26.14
N ASP A 115 9.76 -3.51 25.06
CA ASP A 115 10.69 -4.35 24.29
C ASP A 115 10.38 -4.28 22.79
N GLN A 116 11.08 -3.38 22.08
CA GLN A 116 10.91 -3.18 20.64
C GLN A 116 11.35 -4.40 19.82
N LEU A 117 12.33 -5.17 20.30
CA LEU A 117 12.82 -6.35 19.58
C LEU A 117 11.79 -7.48 19.63
N ALA A 118 11.26 -7.78 20.81
CA ALA A 118 10.19 -8.78 20.96
C ALA A 118 8.94 -8.39 20.15
N PHE A 119 8.63 -7.10 20.08
CA PHE A 119 7.53 -6.59 19.28
C PHE A 119 7.74 -6.85 17.77
N ILE A 120 8.92 -6.49 17.24
CA ILE A 120 9.27 -6.75 15.85
C ILE A 120 9.29 -8.26 15.58
N ASP A 121 9.85 -9.05 16.50
CA ASP A 121 9.93 -10.51 16.39
C ASP A 121 8.57 -11.15 16.24
N ASN A 122 7.62 -10.76 17.12
CA ASN A 122 6.26 -11.27 17.08
C ASN A 122 5.59 -10.95 15.75
N ASN A 123 5.66 -9.69 15.31
CA ASN A 123 4.87 -9.26 14.15
C ASN A 123 5.47 -9.70 12.83
N VAL A 124 6.80 -9.65 12.67
CA VAL A 124 7.47 -10.11 11.45
C VAL A 124 7.32 -11.62 11.31
N THR A 125 7.48 -12.39 12.39
CA THR A 125 7.19 -13.83 12.37
C THR A 125 5.74 -14.11 12.00
N SER A 126 4.79 -13.36 12.57
CA SER A 126 3.36 -13.49 12.23
C SER A 126 3.09 -13.20 10.76
N LEU A 127 3.72 -12.16 10.20
CA LEU A 127 3.59 -11.80 8.79
C LEU A 127 4.19 -12.85 7.85
N ILE A 128 5.33 -13.44 8.23
CA ILE A 128 5.95 -14.57 7.49
C ILE A 128 5.00 -15.76 7.48
N VAL A 129 4.43 -16.14 8.63
CA VAL A 129 3.46 -17.24 8.73
C VAL A 129 2.21 -16.95 7.91
N ALA A 130 1.65 -15.75 8.01
CA ALA A 130 0.48 -15.34 7.25
C ALA A 130 0.75 -15.35 5.74
N GLY A 131 1.90 -14.85 5.30
CA GLY A 131 2.28 -14.87 3.89
C GLY A 131 2.54 -16.30 3.37
N ALA A 132 3.13 -17.18 4.17
CA ALA A 132 3.27 -18.60 3.82
C ALA A 132 1.90 -19.27 3.66
N ALA A 133 0.96 -19.00 4.57
CA ALA A 133 -0.41 -19.47 4.45
C ALA A 133 -1.10 -18.90 3.19
N ALA A 134 -0.94 -17.61 2.90
CA ALA A 134 -1.50 -16.98 1.71
C ALA A 134 -0.95 -17.61 0.41
N ILE A 135 0.35 -17.91 0.34
CA ILE A 135 0.97 -18.61 -0.80
C ILE A 135 0.36 -20.01 -0.98
N VAL A 136 0.21 -20.78 0.09
CA VAL A 136 -0.41 -22.12 0.05
C VAL A 136 -1.87 -22.02 -0.41
N ILE A 137 -2.64 -21.09 0.16
CA ILE A 137 -4.04 -20.87 -0.21
C ILE A 137 -4.15 -20.48 -1.68
N GLY A 138 -3.33 -19.55 -2.16
CA GLY A 138 -3.31 -19.11 -3.55
C GLY A 138 -2.95 -20.24 -4.52
N TRP A 139 -1.98 -21.09 -4.15
CA TRP A 139 -1.62 -22.27 -4.93
C TRP A 139 -2.71 -23.35 -4.94
N LEU A 140 -3.37 -23.59 -3.81
CA LEU A 140 -4.51 -24.53 -3.74
C LEU A 140 -5.70 -24.01 -4.55
N ALA A 141 -5.95 -22.70 -4.52
CA ALA A 141 -7.00 -22.06 -5.29
C ALA A 141 -6.73 -22.16 -6.80
N SER A 142 -5.49 -21.92 -7.25
CA SER A 142 -5.13 -22.04 -8.67
C SER A 142 -5.30 -23.47 -9.19
N ARG A 143 -4.97 -24.49 -8.38
CA ARG A 143 -5.21 -25.90 -8.71
C ARG A 143 -6.68 -26.28 -8.83
N ARG A 144 -7.57 -25.67 -8.04
CA ARG A 144 -9.01 -25.94 -8.14
C ARG A 144 -9.64 -25.28 -9.36
N SER A 145 -9.14 -24.12 -9.75
CA SER A 145 -9.60 -23.40 -10.94
C SER A 145 -9.22 -24.11 -12.24
N ASP A 146 -8.18 -24.95 -12.25
CA ASP A 146 -7.71 -25.75 -13.39
C ASP A 146 -8.58 -27.00 -13.68
N SER A 147 -9.85 -26.99 -13.28
CA SER A 147 -10.83 -28.05 -13.59
C SER A 147 -11.27 -28.07 -15.06
N SER A 148 -10.79 -27.12 -15.88
CA SER A 148 -10.97 -27.07 -17.34
C SER A 148 -9.92 -27.87 -18.14
N GLY A 149 -8.93 -28.49 -17.50
CA GLY A 149 -7.98 -29.41 -18.15
C GLY A 149 -6.89 -28.74 -19.01
N THR A 150 -6.64 -27.45 -18.82
CA THR A 150 -5.68 -26.66 -19.61
C THR A 150 -4.29 -26.50 -18.97
N GLY A 151 -4.12 -27.01 -17.73
CA GLY A 151 -2.88 -26.89 -16.98
C GLY A 151 -2.84 -25.58 -16.17
N LEU A 152 -1.95 -25.52 -15.18
CA LEU A 152 -1.79 -24.38 -14.28
C LEU A 152 -1.68 -23.07 -15.07
N ASP A 153 -2.61 -22.15 -14.81
CA ASP A 153 -2.59 -20.81 -15.40
C ASP A 153 -1.22 -20.15 -15.14
N ARG A 154 -0.57 -19.73 -16.21
CA ARG A 154 0.76 -19.09 -16.18
C ARG A 154 0.74 -17.86 -15.27
N SER A 155 -0.38 -17.12 -15.22
CA SER A 155 -0.52 -15.94 -14.38
C SER A 155 -0.48 -16.31 -12.88
N ALA A 156 -1.15 -17.41 -12.50
CA ALA A 156 -1.17 -17.91 -11.13
C ALA A 156 0.20 -18.45 -10.69
N LEU A 157 0.91 -19.14 -11.59
CA LEU A 157 2.28 -19.60 -11.34
C LEU A 157 3.24 -18.42 -11.12
N LEU A 158 3.14 -17.38 -11.94
CA LEU A 158 3.96 -16.17 -11.78
C LEU A 158 3.66 -15.46 -10.46
N GLY A 159 2.39 -15.33 -10.08
CA GLY A 159 1.99 -14.74 -8.80
C GLY A 159 2.52 -15.51 -7.59
N VAL A 160 2.39 -16.85 -7.60
CA VAL A 160 2.94 -17.72 -6.54
C VAL A 160 4.47 -17.63 -6.50
N GLY A 161 5.13 -17.67 -7.66
CA GLY A 161 6.58 -17.53 -7.76
C GLY A 161 7.08 -16.19 -7.22
N PHE A 162 6.40 -15.09 -7.58
CA PHE A 162 6.68 -13.76 -7.06
C PHE A 162 6.54 -13.70 -5.54
N ALA A 163 5.44 -14.22 -4.99
CA ALA A 163 5.21 -14.23 -3.55
C ALA A 163 6.27 -15.05 -2.80
N LEU A 164 6.70 -16.19 -3.36
CA LEU A 164 7.79 -17.00 -2.80
C LEU A 164 9.13 -16.25 -2.81
N VAL A 165 9.46 -15.56 -3.91
CA VAL A 165 10.69 -14.77 -4.01
C VAL A 165 10.68 -13.63 -2.98
N MET A 166 9.59 -12.88 -2.90
CA MET A 166 9.46 -11.80 -1.91
C MET A 166 9.54 -12.30 -0.47
N MET A 167 8.88 -13.43 -0.18
CA MET A 167 8.95 -14.08 1.13
C MET A 167 10.39 -14.51 1.45
N ALA A 168 11.10 -15.13 0.50
CA ALA A 168 12.48 -15.56 0.69
C ALA A 168 13.43 -14.38 0.93
N ILE A 169 13.26 -13.27 0.20
CA ILE A 169 14.02 -12.02 0.41
C ILE A 169 13.76 -11.47 1.81
N GLY A 170 12.49 -11.33 2.21
CA GLY A 170 12.11 -10.81 3.52
C GLY A 170 12.62 -11.69 4.67
N LEU A 171 12.40 -13.01 4.59
CA LEU A 171 12.86 -13.99 5.57
C LEU A 171 14.40 -14.02 5.66
N GLY A 172 15.09 -14.02 4.52
CA GLY A 172 16.55 -13.99 4.46
C GLY A 172 17.11 -12.71 5.08
N TRP A 173 16.52 -11.55 4.76
CA TRP A 173 16.93 -10.28 5.36
C TRP A 173 16.70 -10.26 6.88
N TYR A 174 15.54 -10.73 7.32
CA TYR A 174 15.19 -10.81 8.74
C TYR A 174 16.11 -11.75 9.54
N THR A 175 16.48 -12.91 8.99
CA THR A 175 17.25 -13.94 9.70
C THR A 175 18.77 -13.80 9.56
N ILE A 176 19.25 -13.51 8.35
CA ILE A 176 20.69 -13.44 8.03
C ILE A 176 21.21 -12.00 8.23
N GLY A 177 20.42 -11.02 7.77
CA GLY A 177 20.78 -9.59 7.80
C GLY A 177 20.16 -8.82 8.96
N ARG A 178 19.97 -9.47 10.12
CA ARG A 178 19.09 -8.98 11.20
C ARG A 178 19.32 -7.52 11.63
N ASN A 179 20.57 -7.12 11.85
CA ASN A 179 20.88 -5.74 12.27
C ASN A 179 20.47 -4.71 11.21
N SER A 180 20.81 -5.00 9.94
CA SER A 180 20.41 -4.16 8.80
C SER A 180 18.88 -4.14 8.63
N PHE A 181 18.20 -5.27 8.88
CA PHE A 181 16.75 -5.34 8.84
C PHE A 181 16.13 -4.40 9.89
N LEU A 182 16.57 -4.48 11.14
CA LEU A 182 16.07 -3.64 12.23
C LEU A 182 16.31 -2.15 11.96
N GLU A 183 17.43 -1.80 11.35
CA GLU A 183 17.77 -0.40 11.05
C GLU A 183 17.04 0.15 9.81
N ARG A 184 16.81 -0.67 8.78
CA ARG A 184 16.49 -0.17 7.43
C ARG A 184 15.22 -0.72 6.82
N ALA A 185 14.63 -1.79 7.36
CA ALA A 185 13.49 -2.45 6.71
C ALA A 185 12.29 -1.52 6.53
N HIS A 186 11.98 -0.68 7.53
CA HIS A 186 10.91 0.32 7.39
C HIS A 186 11.19 1.27 6.23
N GLY A 187 12.34 1.94 6.22
CA GLY A 187 12.69 2.95 5.22
C GLY A 187 12.76 2.37 3.81
N VAL A 188 13.38 1.21 3.64
CA VAL A 188 13.45 0.53 2.33
C VAL A 188 12.05 0.11 1.87
N ALA A 189 11.23 -0.48 2.74
CA ALA A 189 9.86 -0.88 2.40
C ALA A 189 9.00 0.33 2.02
N ALA A 190 9.13 1.46 2.72
CA ALA A 190 8.41 2.70 2.41
C ALA A 190 8.83 3.26 1.04
N VAL A 191 10.12 3.32 0.74
CA VAL A 191 10.62 3.75 -0.58
C VAL A 191 10.11 2.83 -1.69
N VAL A 192 10.20 1.51 -1.50
CA VAL A 192 9.69 0.54 -2.48
C VAL A 192 8.18 0.67 -2.66
N LEU A 193 7.42 0.91 -1.59
CA LEU A 193 5.97 1.14 -1.63
C LEU A 193 5.63 2.33 -2.53
N PHE A 194 6.23 3.50 -2.28
CA PHE A 194 5.95 4.70 -3.06
C PHE A 194 6.43 4.59 -4.51
N LEU A 195 7.59 3.97 -4.76
CA LEU A 195 8.07 3.72 -6.13
C LEU A 195 7.14 2.78 -6.91
N ALA A 196 6.64 1.73 -6.26
CA ALA A 196 5.69 0.81 -6.86
C ALA A 196 4.36 1.51 -7.18
N LEU A 197 3.84 2.32 -6.25
CA LEU A 197 2.64 3.12 -6.47
C LEU A 197 2.83 4.15 -7.58
N PHE A 198 3.96 4.85 -7.60
CA PHE A 198 4.32 5.75 -8.69
C PHE A 198 4.36 5.01 -10.04
N GLY A 199 4.97 3.83 -10.08
CA GLY A 199 4.99 2.96 -11.26
C GLY A 199 3.59 2.60 -11.75
N ALA A 200 2.70 2.19 -10.84
CA ALA A 200 1.31 1.91 -11.17
C ALA A 200 0.62 3.14 -11.79
N ILE A 201 0.73 4.32 -11.15
CA ILE A 201 0.13 5.57 -11.64
C ILE A 201 0.64 5.94 -13.04
N VAL A 202 1.94 5.79 -13.29
CA VAL A 202 2.55 6.08 -14.60
C VAL A 202 2.01 5.12 -15.67
N VAL A 203 1.92 3.82 -15.36
CA VAL A 203 1.35 2.83 -16.28
C VAL A 203 -0.12 3.15 -16.58
N SER A 204 -0.92 3.49 -15.56
CA SER A 204 -2.31 3.91 -15.75
C SER A 204 -2.40 5.19 -16.59
N ALA A 205 -1.48 6.15 -16.43
CA ALA A 205 -1.44 7.38 -17.25
C ALA A 205 -1.25 7.09 -18.74
N PHE A 206 -0.39 6.13 -19.09
CA PHE A 206 -0.17 5.72 -20.47
C PHE A 206 -1.38 4.97 -21.06
N ALA A 207 -2.06 4.16 -20.24
CA ALA A 207 -3.22 3.38 -20.66
C ALA A 207 -4.51 4.22 -20.78
N ALA A 208 -4.66 5.27 -19.97
CA ALA A 208 -5.90 6.02 -19.85
C ALA A 208 -6.19 6.94 -21.05
N GLY A 209 -7.48 7.15 -21.30
CA GLY A 209 -8.00 8.21 -22.17
C GLY A 209 -8.17 9.55 -21.43
N GLN A 210 -8.53 10.62 -22.16
CA GLN A 210 -8.90 11.88 -21.51
C GLN A 210 -10.30 11.78 -20.86
N PRO A 211 -10.53 12.41 -19.68
CA PRO A 211 -9.63 13.29 -18.95
C PRO A 211 -8.67 12.60 -17.95
N TYR A 212 -8.81 11.29 -17.72
CA TYR A 212 -8.07 10.56 -16.67
C TYR A 212 -6.57 10.52 -16.91
N ARG A 213 -6.12 10.48 -18.16
CA ARG A 213 -4.70 10.67 -18.52
C ARG A 213 -4.12 11.93 -17.91
N ALA A 214 -4.83 13.06 -18.01
CA ALA A 214 -4.35 14.33 -17.44
C ALA A 214 -4.27 14.27 -15.91
N TRP A 215 -5.26 13.65 -15.26
CA TRP A 215 -5.25 13.41 -13.81
C TRP A 215 -4.06 12.55 -13.38
N TYR A 216 -3.86 11.39 -14.00
CA TYR A 216 -2.76 10.49 -13.64
C TYR A 216 -1.38 11.10 -13.93
N THR A 217 -1.24 11.82 -15.04
CA THR A 217 -0.01 12.56 -15.36
C THR A 217 0.26 13.65 -14.32
N GLY A 218 -0.77 14.41 -13.94
CA GLY A 218 -0.68 15.44 -12.91
C GLY A 218 -0.30 14.87 -11.55
N THR A 219 -0.90 13.75 -11.15
CA THR A 219 -0.57 13.00 -9.93
C THR A 219 0.89 12.57 -9.93
N ALA A 220 1.34 11.89 -10.98
CA ALA A 220 2.73 11.44 -11.10
C ALA A 220 3.73 12.62 -11.09
N ALA A 221 3.41 13.70 -11.81
CA ALA A 221 4.22 14.91 -11.83
C ALA A 221 4.29 15.57 -10.45
N ALA A 222 3.20 15.59 -9.70
CA ALA A 222 3.16 16.15 -8.35
C ALA A 222 4.06 15.36 -7.38
N MET A 223 3.98 14.02 -7.39
CA MET A 223 4.84 13.15 -6.58
C MET A 223 6.32 13.43 -6.84
N VAL A 224 6.74 13.36 -8.11
CA VAL A 224 8.15 13.60 -8.49
C VAL A 224 8.60 15.02 -8.15
N SER A 225 7.76 16.02 -8.41
CA SER A 225 8.11 17.42 -8.15
C SER A 225 8.32 17.66 -6.65
N VAL A 226 7.44 17.12 -5.81
CA VAL A 226 7.58 17.22 -4.34
C VAL A 226 8.83 16.50 -3.87
N ALA A 227 9.08 15.27 -4.34
CA ALA A 227 10.29 14.53 -4.00
C ALA A 227 11.56 15.33 -4.33
N ILE A 228 11.63 15.92 -5.53
CA ILE A 228 12.76 16.77 -5.94
C ILE A 228 12.87 18.00 -5.05
N VAL A 229 11.77 18.72 -4.80
CA VAL A 229 11.77 19.92 -3.96
C VAL A 229 12.24 19.61 -2.55
N VAL A 230 11.75 18.52 -1.95
CA VAL A 230 12.15 18.11 -0.60
C VAL A 230 13.63 17.76 -0.55
N VAL A 231 14.14 17.00 -1.53
CA VAL A 231 15.57 16.66 -1.62
C VAL A 231 16.43 17.91 -1.77
N ILE A 232 16.07 18.82 -2.68
CA ILE A 232 16.82 20.07 -2.89
C ILE A 232 16.79 20.93 -1.62
N ALA A 233 15.61 21.13 -1.02
CA ALA A 233 15.50 21.91 0.21
C ALA A 233 16.30 21.29 1.36
N GLY A 234 16.37 19.95 1.44
CA GLY A 234 17.20 19.28 2.44
C GLY A 234 18.71 19.37 2.21
N LEU A 235 19.15 19.65 0.97
CA LEU A 235 20.54 20.00 0.68
C LEU A 235 20.88 21.47 0.97
N LEU A 236 19.86 22.33 1.08
CA LEU A 236 20.02 23.79 1.24
C LEU A 236 19.74 24.28 2.66
N VAL A 237 19.02 23.51 3.47
CA VAL A 237 18.55 23.90 4.81
C VAL A 237 18.91 22.83 5.83
N ASP A 238 19.89 23.12 6.68
CA ASP A 238 20.47 22.15 7.63
C ASP A 238 19.50 21.67 8.74
N GLU A 239 18.50 22.49 9.13
CA GLU A 239 17.59 22.18 10.26
C GLU A 239 16.11 22.10 9.90
N TRP A 240 15.75 21.72 8.68
CA TRP A 240 14.33 21.58 8.35
C TRP A 240 13.73 20.28 8.94
N ARG A 241 13.16 20.39 10.14
CA ARG A 241 12.71 19.24 10.97
C ARG A 241 11.56 18.40 10.40
N HIS A 242 10.82 18.90 9.40
CA HIS A 242 9.58 18.28 8.91
C HIS A 242 9.62 17.89 7.42
N GLN A 243 10.81 17.79 6.80
CA GLN A 243 10.92 17.46 5.37
C GLN A 243 10.26 16.12 5.03
N ILE A 244 10.48 15.11 5.87
CA ILE A 244 9.94 13.76 5.66
C ILE A 244 8.42 13.77 5.80
N LEU A 245 7.86 14.44 6.82
CA LEU A 245 6.42 14.60 6.97
C LEU A 245 5.78 15.26 5.74
N VAL A 246 6.41 16.32 5.23
CA VAL A 246 5.95 17.00 4.02
C VAL A 246 6.00 16.05 2.83
N LEU A 247 7.13 15.39 2.60
CA LEU A 247 7.28 14.39 1.53
C LEU A 247 6.19 13.32 1.60
N GLU A 248 6.08 12.63 2.73
CA GLU A 248 5.13 11.53 2.91
C GLU A 248 3.68 11.99 2.76
N THR A 249 3.32 13.18 3.27
CA THR A 249 1.95 13.72 3.12
C THR A 249 1.63 14.04 1.66
N PHE A 250 2.58 14.66 0.96
CA PHE A 250 2.43 15.04 -0.45
C PHE A 250 2.70 13.89 -1.43
N GLU A 251 3.15 12.72 -0.97
CA GLU A 251 3.14 11.46 -1.71
C GLU A 251 1.85 10.67 -1.44
N LEU A 252 1.33 10.71 -0.21
CA LEU A 252 0.12 10.00 0.19
C LEU A 252 -1.16 10.61 -0.39
N ILE A 253 -1.28 11.95 -0.41
CA ILE A 253 -2.45 12.64 -0.96
C ILE A 253 -2.64 12.33 -2.45
N PRO A 254 -1.62 12.43 -3.33
CA PRO A 254 -1.73 12.02 -4.73
C PRO A 254 -2.15 10.57 -4.91
N VAL A 255 -1.68 9.64 -4.08
CA VAL A 255 -2.14 8.24 -4.10
C VAL A 255 -3.64 8.15 -3.82
N GLY A 256 -4.15 8.89 -2.82
CA GLY A 256 -5.59 8.98 -2.56
C GLY A 256 -6.39 9.54 -3.74
N VAL A 257 -5.87 10.60 -4.39
CA VAL A 257 -6.46 11.20 -5.59
C VAL A 257 -6.49 10.19 -6.74
N PHE A 258 -5.40 9.45 -6.95
CA PHE A 258 -5.32 8.41 -7.97
C PHE A 258 -6.40 7.34 -7.77
N TRP A 259 -6.53 6.78 -6.57
CA TRP A 259 -7.53 5.75 -6.31
C TRP A 259 -8.97 6.26 -6.42
N ALA A 260 -9.22 7.51 -6.03
CA ALA A 260 -10.52 8.15 -6.26
C ALA A 260 -10.80 8.31 -7.76
N ALA A 261 -9.85 8.84 -8.53
CA ALA A 261 -9.98 9.00 -9.98
C ALA A 261 -10.16 7.66 -10.70
N GLN A 262 -9.39 6.64 -10.34
CA GLN A 262 -9.48 5.29 -10.90
C GLN A 262 -10.82 4.63 -10.56
N THR A 263 -11.35 4.85 -9.35
CA THR A 263 -12.70 4.36 -9.03
C THR A 263 -13.75 4.97 -9.96
N VAL A 264 -13.64 6.28 -10.24
CA VAL A 264 -14.58 6.99 -11.12
C VAL A 264 -14.40 6.60 -12.59
N GLU A 265 -13.17 6.45 -13.07
CA GLU A 265 -12.87 6.07 -14.46
C GLU A 265 -13.56 4.76 -14.86
N TYR A 266 -13.42 3.73 -14.03
CA TYR A 266 -13.99 2.43 -14.33
C TYR A 266 -15.48 2.34 -13.96
N TRP A 267 -16.06 3.35 -13.31
CA TRP A 267 -17.45 3.31 -12.85
C TRP A 267 -18.49 3.14 -13.98
N ASP A 268 -18.25 3.67 -15.16
CA ASP A 268 -19.17 3.50 -16.28
C ASP A 268 -18.90 2.21 -17.08
N GLY A 269 -17.62 1.86 -17.20
CA GLY A 269 -17.16 0.61 -17.80
C GLY A 269 -17.75 -0.59 -17.08
N ASP A 270 -17.58 -0.67 -15.76
CA ASP A 270 -18.06 -1.85 -15.05
C ASP A 270 -19.61 -1.91 -15.02
N ARG A 271 -20.31 -0.77 -15.02
CA ARG A 271 -21.79 -0.75 -15.16
C ARG A 271 -22.24 -1.29 -16.52
N ARG A 272 -21.45 -1.09 -17.57
CA ARG A 272 -21.72 -1.65 -18.90
C ARG A 272 -21.54 -3.16 -18.90
N ILE A 273 -20.43 -3.64 -18.34
CA ILE A 273 -20.14 -5.08 -18.20
C ILE A 273 -21.27 -5.78 -17.43
N GLU A 274 -21.73 -5.17 -16.33
CA GLU A 274 -22.86 -5.69 -15.55
C GLU A 274 -24.15 -5.80 -16.38
N ARG A 275 -24.49 -4.76 -17.15
CA ARG A 275 -25.70 -4.77 -18.01
C ARG A 275 -25.60 -5.80 -19.13
N GLU A 276 -24.45 -5.92 -19.78
CA GLU A 276 -24.21 -6.89 -20.85
C GLU A 276 -24.28 -8.33 -20.32
N ALA A 277 -23.75 -8.57 -19.12
CA ALA A 277 -23.85 -9.86 -18.44
C ALA A 277 -25.29 -10.21 -18.04
N GLN A 278 -26.13 -9.22 -17.72
CA GLN A 278 -27.56 -9.42 -17.45
C GLN A 278 -28.36 -9.70 -18.74
N HIS A 279 -28.06 -8.98 -19.83
CA HIS A 279 -28.75 -9.14 -21.11
C HIS A 279 -28.42 -10.44 -21.85
N SER A 280 -27.20 -10.97 -21.69
CA SER A 280 -26.80 -12.24 -22.32
C SER A 280 -27.44 -13.48 -21.70
N LEU A 281 -28.20 -13.33 -20.61
CA LEU A 281 -28.82 -14.43 -19.86
C LEU A 281 -30.36 -14.36 -19.81
N GLY A 282 -30.97 -13.33 -20.39
CA GLY A 282 -32.42 -13.18 -20.53
C GLY A 282 -32.87 -13.42 -21.97
#